data_AF-A0A1T4TCQ0-F1
#
_entry.id   AF-A0A1T4TCQ0-F1
#
_cell.length_a   1.000
_cell.length_b   1.000
_cell.length_c   1.000
_cell.angle_alpha   90.00
_cell.angle_beta   90.00
_cell.angle_gamma   90.00
#
_symmetry.space_group_name_H-M   'P 1'
#
loop_
_entity.id
_entity.type
_entity.pdbx_description
1 polymer ?
#
loop_
_entity_poly.entity_id
_entity_poly.type
_entity_poly.pdbx_seq_one_letter_code
_entity_poly.pdbx_strand_id
1 'polypeptide(L)' 'MARFQCHECGFDGHAEWHGELVCPRCGCDHGVRAAIGIEEMTEAEADAIEALATELEGSEEWAMDEDGAANRRG' A
#
# COMPACT_ATOMS: atom_id res chain seq x y z
N MET A 1 -8.06 -10.03 8.12
CA MET A 1 -9.03 -11.11 7.79
C MET A 1 -9.79 -10.71 6.53
N ALA A 2 -10.14 -11.62 5.63
CA ALA A 2 -10.85 -11.29 4.38
C ALA A 2 -12.14 -12.10 4.22
N ARG A 3 -13.15 -11.52 3.56
CA ARG A 3 -14.36 -12.23 3.16
C ARG A 3 -14.14 -12.83 1.77
N PHE A 4 -14.34 -14.14 1.63
CA PHE A 4 -14.24 -14.87 0.39
C PHE A 4 -15.63 -15.26 -0.14
N GLN A 5 -15.78 -15.17 -1.46
CA GLN A 5 -16.86 -15.78 -2.24
C GLN A 5 -16.26 -16.67 -3.33
N CYS A 6 -16.61 -17.94 -3.33
CA CYS A 6 -16.20 -18.91 -4.36
C CYS A 6 -17.41 -19.36 -5.16
N HIS A 7 -17.39 -19.15 -6.47
CA HIS A 7 -18.43 -19.64 -7.36
C HIS A 7 -18.50 -21.17 -7.40
N GLU A 8 -17.35 -21.83 -7.29
CA GLU A 8 -17.23 -23.25 -7.63
C GLU A 8 -17.72 -24.20 -6.52
N CYS A 9 -17.40 -23.91 -5.26
CA CYS A 9 -17.89 -24.69 -4.12
C CYS A 9 -18.99 -23.98 -3.31
N GLY A 10 -19.44 -22.81 -3.77
CA GLY A 10 -20.45 -21.99 -3.11
C GLY A 10 -20.03 -21.44 -1.74
N PHE A 11 -18.72 -21.34 -1.46
CA PHE A 11 -18.24 -20.81 -0.19
C PHE A 11 -18.49 -19.30 -0.11
N ASP A 12 -19.14 -18.84 0.96
CA ASP A 12 -19.28 -17.42 1.34
C ASP A 12 -18.96 -17.32 2.84
N GLY A 13 -17.84 -16.68 3.18
CA GLY A 13 -17.39 -16.63 4.57
C GLY A 13 -16.10 -15.85 4.77
N HIS A 14 -15.63 -15.77 6.02
CA HIS A 14 -14.38 -15.09 6.36
C HIS A 14 -13.26 -16.10 6.60
N ALA A 15 -12.07 -15.78 6.10
CA ALA A 15 -10.85 -16.55 6.33
C ALA A 15 -9.63 -15.62 6.41
N GLU A 16 -8.49 -16.17 6.82
CA GLU A 16 -7.22 -15.44 6.80
C GLU A 16 -6.81 -15.10 5.36
N TRP A 17 -6.23 -13.92 5.16
CA TRP A 17 -5.78 -13.47 3.85
C TRP A 17 -4.29 -13.77 3.70
N HIS A 18 -3.95 -14.67 2.78
CA HIS A 18 -2.56 -15.07 2.51
C HIS A 18 -1.93 -14.35 1.30
N GLY A 19 -2.62 -13.36 0.71
CA GLY A 19 -2.13 -12.64 -0.48
C GLY A 19 -2.54 -13.25 -1.81
N GLU A 20 -3.25 -14.38 -1.81
CA GLU A 20 -3.66 -15.11 -3.01
C GLU A 20 -5.19 -15.28 -3.11
N LEU A 21 -5.72 -15.19 -4.33
CA LEU A 21 -7.16 -15.40 -4.62
C LEU A 21 -7.50 -16.89 -4.75
N VAL A 22 -7.21 -17.66 -3.70
CA VAL A 22 -7.52 -19.09 -3.64
C VAL A 22 -8.62 -19.35 -2.63
N CYS A 23 -9.60 -20.17 -2.99
CA CYS A 23 -10.69 -20.53 -2.08
C CYS A 23 -10.13 -21.41 -0.93
N PRO A 24 -10.29 -21.00 0.34
CA PRO A 24 -9.73 -21.76 1.47
C PRO A 24 -10.42 -23.12 1.70
N ARG A 25 -11.58 -23.35 1.07
CA ARG A 25 -12.36 -24.58 1.22
C ARG A 25 -12.02 -25.63 0.18
N CYS A 26 -11.99 -25.24 -1.09
CA CYS A 26 -11.83 -26.19 -2.21
C CYS A 26 -10.49 -26.03 -2.95
N GLY A 27 -9.68 -25.02 -2.62
CA GLY A 27 -8.39 -24.78 -3.27
C GLY A 27 -8.47 -24.25 -4.70
N CYS A 28 -9.65 -23.86 -5.16
CA CYS A 28 -9.84 -23.30 -6.50
C CYS A 28 -9.28 -21.88 -6.57
N ASP A 29 -8.51 -21.57 -7.62
CA ASP A 29 -7.86 -20.27 -7.86
C ASP A 29 -8.62 -19.37 -8.85
N HIS A 30 -9.67 -19.90 -9.49
CA HIS A 30 -10.48 -19.18 -10.45
C HIS A 30 -11.92 -18.98 -9.96
N GLY A 31 -12.55 -17.87 -10.34
CA GLY A 31 -13.92 -17.55 -9.90
C GLY A 31 -14.05 -17.29 -8.39
N VAL A 32 -12.94 -16.92 -7.74
CA VAL A 32 -12.88 -16.52 -6.32
C VAL A 32 -12.81 -15.01 -6.22
N ARG A 33 -13.61 -14.44 -5.33
CA ARG A 33 -13.57 -13.02 -4.96
C ARG A 33 -13.20 -12.92 -3.49
N ALA A 34 -12.26 -12.04 -3.16
CA ALA A 34 -11.92 -11.71 -1.78
C ALA A 34 -12.10 -10.20 -1.54
N ALA A 35 -12.80 -9.86 -0.47
CA ALA A 35 -12.87 -8.50 0.06
C ALA A 35 -11.99 -8.44 1.30
N ILE A 36 -10.86 -7.74 1.18
CA ILE A 36 -9.90 -7.56 2.27
C ILE A 36 -10.28 -6.27 2.96
N GLY A 37 -10.70 -6.36 4.22
CA GLY A 37 -10.79 -5.18 5.07
C GLY A 37 -9.37 -4.70 5.33
N ILE A 38 -9.04 -3.50 4.88
CA ILE A 38 -7.89 -2.77 5.43
C ILE A 38 -8.27 -2.32 6.83
N GLU A 39 -7.37 -2.52 7.79
CA GLU A 39 -7.57 -2.00 9.14
C GLU A 39 -7.70 -0.47 9.07
N GLU A 40 -8.60 0.08 9.87
CA GLU A 40 -8.77 1.52 9.96
C GLU A 40 -7.49 2.12 10.55
N MET A 41 -6.92 3.09 9.84
CA MET A 41 -5.72 3.79 10.29
C MET A 41 -6.03 4.46 11.62
N THR A 42 -5.21 4.16 12.63
CA THR A 42 -5.34 4.80 13.93
C THR A 42 -4.87 6.25 13.87
N GLU A 43 -5.37 7.10 14.77
CA GLU A 43 -4.93 8.51 14.85
C GLU A 43 -3.41 8.61 15.02
N ALA A 44 -2.82 7.74 15.85
CA ALA A 44 -1.37 7.72 16.06
C ALA A 44 -0.56 7.34 14.80
N GLU A 45 -1.08 6.44 13.96
CA GLU A 45 -0.45 6.10 12.68
C GLU A 45 -0.57 7.27 11.69
N ALA A 46 -1.71 7.97 11.68
CA ALA A 46 -1.90 9.17 10.88
C ALA A 46 -0.90 10.28 11.28
N ASP A 47 -0.80 10.57 12.58
CA ASP A 47 0.13 11.56 13.12
C ASP A 47 1.60 11.22 12.78
N ALA A 48 1.97 9.94 12.85
CA ALA A 48 3.32 9.49 12.51
C ALA A 48 3.64 9.70 11.02
N ILE A 49 2.66 9.47 10.13
CA ILE A 49 2.81 9.72 8.69
C ILE A 49 2.96 11.22 8.41
N GLU A 50 2.16 12.08 9.06
CA GLU A 50 2.25 13.54 8.92
C GLU A 50 3.60 14.09 9.42
N ALA A 51 4.09 13.58 10.55
CA ALA A 51 5.39 13.95 11.09
C ALA A 51 6.53 13.57 10.12
N LEU A 52 6.50 12.34 9.59
CA LEU A 52 7.49 11.87 8.62
C LEU A 52 7.46 12.70 7.33
N ALA A 53 6.28 13.06 6.84
CA ALA A 53 6.13 13.92 5.67
C ALA A 53 6.78 15.30 5.90
N THR A 54 6.57 15.89 7.07
CA THR A 54 7.16 17.18 7.46
C THR A 54 8.70 17.10 7.56
N GLU A 55 9.22 16.01 8.12
CA GLU A 55 10.68 15.77 8.18
C GLU A 55 11.29 15.62 6.78
N LEU A 56 10.60 14.92 5.88
CA LEU A 56 11.05 14.73 4.50
C LEU A 56 11.04 16.03 3.70
N GLU A 57 9.98 16.84 3.81
CA GLU A 57 9.92 18.18 3.20
C GLU A 57 11.02 19.11 3.73
N GLY A 58 11.34 19.02 5.03
CA GLY A 58 12.48 19.73 5.62
C GLY A 58 13.85 19.18 5.17
N SER A 59 13.89 17.95 4.66
CA SER A 59 15.08 17.27 4.16
C SER A 59 15.32 17.46 2.66
N GLU A 60 14.49 18.22 1.95
CA GLU A 60 14.72 18.60 0.54
C GLU A 60 15.65 19.82 0.40
N GLU A 61 16.18 20.36 1.50
CA GLU A 61 17.31 21.30 1.50
C GLU A 61 18.64 20.57 1.26
N TRP A 62 18.69 19.67 0.28
CA TRP A 62 19.92 19.00 -0.16
C TRP A 62 20.23 19.42 -1.60
N ALA A 63 21.10 20.43 -1.68
CA ALA A 63 22.00 20.75 -2.79
C ALA A 63 21.38 21.18 -4.13
N MET A 64 21.00 22.45 -4.24
CA MET A 64 21.31 23.23 -5.44
C MET A 64 22.64 23.98 -5.22
N ASP A 65 23.73 23.23 -5.07
CA ASP A 65 25.08 23.72 -5.32
C ASP A 65 25.57 23.07 -6.62
N GLU A 66 25.17 23.60 -7.77
CA GLU A 66 25.95 23.45 -8.99
C GLU A 66 26.32 24.82 -9.53
N ASP A 67 27.50 25.23 -9.10
CA ASP A 67 28.40 26.20 -9.71
C ASP A 67 28.59 25.87 -11.20
N GLY A 68 27.65 26.31 -12.03
CA GLY A 68 27.64 26.14 -13.48
C GLY A 68 28.44 27.22 -14.20
N ALA A 69 29.77 27.17 -14.04
CA ALA A 69 30.79 27.62 -14.99
C ALA A 69 30.53 28.88 -15.83
N ALA A 70 31.31 29.92 -15.50
CA ALA A 70 32.13 30.70 -16.44
C ALA A 70 31.93 30.40 -17.94
N ASN A 71 31.30 31.32 -18.70
CA ASN A 71 31.64 31.77 -20.07
C ASN A 71 30.43 32.39 -20.79
N ARG A 72 30.33 33.72 -20.81
CA ARG A 72 29.76 34.43 -21.97
C ARG A 72 30.48 35.77 -22.15
N ARG A 73 31.56 35.70 -22.94
CA ARG A 73 32.06 36.83 -23.73
C ARG A 73 30.92 37.44 -24.54
N GLY A 74 30.88 38.77 -24.56
CA GLY A 74 30.05 39.61 -25.42
C GLY A 74 30.54 41.04 -25.29
#